data_AF-A0A336JMV2-F1
#
_entry.id   AF-A0A336JMV2-F1
#
_cell.length_a   1.000
_cell.length_b   1.000
_cell.length_c   1.000
_cell.angle_alpha   90.00
_cell.angle_beta   90.00
_cell.angle_gamma   90.00
#
_symmetry.space_group_name_H-M   'P 1'
#
loop_
_entity.id
_entity.type
_entity.pdbx_description
1 polymer ?
#
loop_
_entity_poly.entity_id
_entity_poly.type
_entity_poly.pdbx_seq_one_letter_code
_entity_poly.pdbx_strand_id
1 'polypeptide(L)'
;MWQRHGLLTKHERLLRLEKTAAERTIELSEEQTRLLERFSPEFRERHIEAPHTGSLVAIDTSFVGSLKGVGKVYLQTAIDCHSRYAWARLYTSKLPVTAVHLMNHDALPTFEAHDARIETVLSDNGREFCGRPDQDPYELFLQLEDIDHRATRVKRPQSNGIVERLHRTLLDEHFRAEDRRTWFETVDEMQTVLDDYLVGYNQRRPHQGRGMNGRTPDTAFVEGLPASQQRKEGKKAEKQVAKVVPDAARSPRHCQPITLLCTPGSSPSAPHQYCEKSYHIRQWYYRLSFCWIGFRSCRAVAKYRPPKHSPNTSLLRILPQASHCSR
;
A
#
# COMPACT_ATOMS: atom_id res chain seq x y z
N MET A 1 22.90 44.44 16.78
CA MET A 1 21.65 44.00 16.11
C MET A 1 21.29 42.57 16.50
N TRP A 2 22.10 41.55 16.21
CA TRP A 2 21.87 40.14 16.57
C TRP A 2 21.64 39.88 18.07
N GLN A 3 22.42 40.54 18.94
CA GLN A 3 22.27 40.44 20.40
C GLN A 3 20.94 41.00 20.91
N ARG A 4 20.39 42.05 20.26
CA ARG A 4 19.10 42.66 20.64
C ARG A 4 17.91 41.78 20.30
N HIS A 5 18.08 40.80 19.41
CA HIS A 5 17.04 39.90 18.96
C HIS A 5 17.24 38.45 19.44
N GLY A 6 18.22 38.19 20.32
CA GLY A 6 18.50 36.83 20.81
C GLY A 6 18.93 35.85 19.72
N LEU A 7 19.70 36.32 18.72
CA LEU A 7 20.15 35.52 17.57
C LEU A 7 21.67 35.33 17.57
N LEU A 8 22.29 35.24 18.74
CA LEU A 8 23.75 35.20 18.85
C LEU A 8 24.30 33.90 18.26
N THR A 9 23.65 32.78 18.52
CA THR A 9 24.07 31.46 18.12
C THR A 9 23.46 31.03 16.78
N LYS A 10 24.13 30.11 16.07
CA LYS A 10 23.57 29.47 14.87
C LYS A 10 22.24 28.78 15.16
N HIS A 11 22.10 28.19 16.35
CA HIS A 11 20.90 27.49 16.80
C HIS A 11 19.69 28.43 16.90
N GLU A 12 19.84 29.56 17.59
CA GLU A 12 18.77 30.57 17.73
C GLU A 12 18.33 31.15 16.38
N ARG A 13 19.29 31.33 15.46
CA ARG A 13 19.01 31.80 14.10
C ARG A 13 18.18 30.79 13.30
N LEU A 14 18.49 29.50 13.43
CA LEU A 14 17.75 28.44 12.76
C LEU A 14 16.36 28.26 13.37
N LEU A 15 16.21 28.30 14.70
CA LEU A 15 14.90 28.31 15.36
C LEU A 15 14.03 29.49 14.90
N ARG A 16 14.62 30.68 14.80
CA ARG A 16 13.90 31.86 14.31
C ARG A 16 13.49 31.69 12.85
N LEU A 17 14.37 31.16 12.01
CA LEU A 17 14.08 30.90 10.60
C LEU A 17 12.96 29.86 10.45
N GLU A 18 13.01 28.76 11.23
CA GLU A 18 11.98 27.73 11.27
C GLU A 18 10.62 28.29 11.71
N LYS A 19 10.60 29.06 12.81
CA LYS A 19 9.38 29.72 13.31
C LYS A 19 8.80 30.68 12.28
N THR A 20 9.66 31.46 11.62
CA THR A 20 9.21 32.44 10.63
C THR A 20 8.69 31.76 9.37
N ALA A 21 9.33 30.67 8.91
CA ALA A 21 8.84 29.86 7.79
C ALA A 21 7.54 29.11 8.11
N ALA A 22 7.28 28.82 9.39
CA ALA A 22 6.02 28.22 9.84
C ALA A 22 4.88 29.25 9.90
N GLU A 23 5.17 30.46 10.38
CA GLU A 23 4.19 31.54 10.58
C GLU A 23 3.89 32.33 9.30
N ARG A 24 4.84 32.35 8.35
CA ARG A 24 4.77 33.15 7.13
C ARG A 24 5.19 32.30 5.94
N THR A 25 4.47 32.45 4.82
CA THR A 25 4.85 31.84 3.54
C THR A 25 6.05 32.59 2.96
N ILE A 26 7.25 32.19 3.35
CA ILE A 26 8.51 32.74 2.85
C ILE A 26 9.17 31.69 1.96
N GLU A 27 9.58 32.08 0.76
CA GLU A 27 10.41 31.24 -0.09
C GLU A 27 11.82 31.13 0.50
N LEU A 28 12.21 29.92 0.88
CA LEU A 28 13.55 29.62 1.42
C LEU A 28 14.49 29.25 0.27
N SER A 29 15.75 29.69 0.36
CA SER A 29 16.78 29.23 -0.56
C SER A 29 17.08 27.74 -0.35
N GLU A 30 17.66 27.07 -1.35
CA GLU A 30 18.06 25.66 -1.21
C GLU A 30 19.03 25.43 -0.05
N GLU A 31 19.94 26.38 0.19
CA GLU A 31 20.91 26.30 1.29
C GLU A 31 20.24 26.44 2.66
N GLN A 32 19.30 27.38 2.80
CA GLN A 32 18.49 27.55 4.01
C GLN A 32 17.64 26.32 4.30
N THR A 33 17.03 25.75 3.27
CA THR A 33 16.23 24.52 3.35
C THR A 33 17.08 23.36 3.84
N ARG A 34 18.27 23.12 3.27
CA ARG A 34 19.19 22.07 3.72
C ARG A 34 19.66 22.27 5.16
N LEU A 35 19.93 23.51 5.56
CA LEU A 35 20.33 23.83 6.94
C LEU A 35 19.20 23.55 7.93
N LEU A 36 17.95 23.91 7.59
CA LEU A 36 16.78 23.61 8.40
C LEU A 36 16.48 22.12 8.46
N GLU A 37 16.56 21.38 7.34
CA GLU A 37 16.38 19.92 7.33
C GLU A 37 17.41 19.20 8.21
N ARG A 38 18.65 19.67 8.22
CA ARG A 38 19.70 19.12 9.09
C ARG A 38 19.47 19.46 10.56
N PHE A 39 18.85 20.60 10.82
CA PHE A 39 18.60 21.13 12.16
C PHE A 39 17.36 20.51 12.81
N SER A 40 16.27 20.41 12.05
CA SER A 40 14.97 19.93 12.48
C SER A 40 14.52 18.81 11.53
N PRO A 41 14.58 17.54 11.96
CA PRO A 41 14.04 16.42 11.20
C PRO A 41 12.55 16.59 10.88
N GLU A 42 11.81 17.30 11.75
CA GLU A 42 10.40 17.62 11.54
C GLU A 42 10.20 18.57 10.36
N PHE A 43 11.12 19.51 10.12
CA PHE A 43 11.08 20.41 8.97
C PHE A 43 11.17 19.67 7.63
N ARG A 44 11.94 18.57 7.58
CA ARG A 44 12.05 17.71 6.40
C ARG A 44 10.70 17.08 6.05
N GLU A 45 9.96 16.64 7.07
CA GLU A 45 8.66 15.97 6.95
C GLU A 45 7.49 16.92 6.66
N ARG A 46 7.68 18.26 6.69
CA ARG A 46 6.60 19.24 6.48
C ARG A 46 6.03 19.26 5.06
N HIS A 47 6.82 18.84 4.08
CA HIS A 47 6.42 18.87 2.66
C HIS A 47 5.41 17.80 2.27
N ILE A 48 5.13 16.84 3.16
CA ILE A 48 4.15 15.77 2.95
C ILE A 48 2.90 16.15 3.75
N GLU A 49 1.84 16.49 3.03
CA GLU A 49 0.51 16.73 3.61
C GLU A 49 -0.31 15.46 3.52
N ALA A 50 -0.64 14.88 4.68
CA ALA A 50 -1.54 13.74 4.82
C ALA A 50 -2.64 14.16 5.82
N PRO A 51 -3.75 14.76 5.35
CA PRO A 51 -4.76 15.37 6.22
C PRO A 51 -5.56 14.38 7.06
N HIS A 52 -5.71 13.13 6.60
CA HIS A 52 -6.47 12.07 7.27
C HIS A 52 -5.86 10.70 6.97
N THR A 53 -6.24 9.69 7.75
CA THR A 53 -5.84 8.29 7.54
C THR A 53 -6.26 7.79 6.17
N GLY A 54 -5.31 7.26 5.39
CA GLY A 54 -5.56 6.80 4.02
C GLY A 54 -5.39 7.89 2.95
N SER A 55 -5.21 9.15 3.32
CA SER A 55 -4.94 10.21 2.33
C SER A 55 -3.63 9.98 1.56
N LEU A 56 -2.60 9.46 2.23
CA LEU A 56 -1.32 9.16 1.60
C LEU A 56 -0.61 8.01 2.29
N VAL A 57 -0.36 6.93 1.56
CA VAL A 57 0.42 5.78 2.03
C VAL A 57 1.78 5.77 1.34
N ALA A 58 2.86 5.78 2.09
CA ALA A 58 4.20 5.65 1.52
C ALA A 58 4.60 4.17 1.44
N ILE A 59 5.06 3.73 0.29
CA ILE A 59 5.57 2.37 0.05
C ILE A 59 7.05 2.44 -0.34
N ASP A 60 7.84 1.49 0.16
CA ASP A 60 9.27 1.43 -0.15
C ASP A 60 9.78 -0.01 -0.02
N THR A 61 10.92 -0.29 -0.65
CA THR A 61 11.61 -1.58 -0.60
C THR A 61 13.06 -1.40 -0.15
N SER A 62 13.40 -1.90 1.03
CA SER A 62 14.77 -1.87 1.56
C SER A 62 15.44 -3.25 1.55
N PHE A 63 16.77 -3.26 1.47
CA PHE A 63 17.55 -4.49 1.62
C PHE A 63 17.86 -4.74 3.09
N VAL A 64 17.53 -5.92 3.61
CA VAL A 64 17.74 -6.26 5.02
C VAL A 64 19.05 -7.01 5.21
N GLY A 65 19.30 -8.03 4.38
CA GLY A 65 20.43 -8.91 4.57
C GLY A 65 20.41 -10.10 3.62
N SER A 66 21.22 -11.11 3.93
CA SER A 66 21.25 -12.35 3.15
C SER A 66 21.22 -13.55 4.08
N LEU A 67 20.29 -14.47 3.82
CA LEU A 67 20.16 -15.73 4.54
C LEU A 67 20.96 -16.82 3.80
N LYS A 68 21.68 -17.63 4.57
CA LYS A 68 22.49 -18.72 4.03
C LYS A 68 21.57 -19.76 3.37
N GLY A 69 21.82 -20.10 2.11
CA GLY A 69 21.02 -21.08 1.36
C GLY A 69 19.77 -20.51 0.67
N VAL A 70 19.25 -19.36 1.13
CA VAL A 70 18.09 -18.69 0.50
C VAL A 70 18.52 -17.54 -0.42
N GLY A 71 19.49 -16.73 0.01
CA GLY A 71 19.97 -15.57 -0.74
C GLY A 71 19.56 -14.24 -0.12
N LYS A 72 19.41 -13.21 -0.96
CA LYS A 72 19.11 -11.84 -0.53
C LYS A 72 17.68 -11.73 0.00
N VAL A 73 17.51 -10.99 1.08
CA VAL A 73 16.20 -10.70 1.68
C VAL A 73 15.94 -9.19 1.62
N TYR A 74 14.76 -8.86 1.10
CA TYR A 74 14.25 -7.52 0.92
C TYR A 74 13.01 -7.33 1.79
N LEU A 75 12.88 -6.15 2.38
CA LEU A 75 11.72 -5.74 3.15
C LEU A 75 10.89 -4.79 2.30
N GLN A 76 9.68 -5.22 1.98
CA GLN A 76 8.64 -4.36 1.44
C GLN A 76 7.89 -3.73 2.61
N THR A 77 7.79 -2.41 2.65
CA THR A 77 7.06 -1.69 3.70
C THR A 77 6.01 -0.76 3.11
N ALA A 78 4.88 -0.64 3.78
CA ALA A 78 3.88 0.39 3.54
C ALA A 78 3.61 1.10 4.87
N ILE A 79 3.46 2.42 4.86
CA ILE A 79 3.16 3.21 6.05
C ILE A 79 2.17 4.33 5.72
N ASP A 80 1.13 4.47 6.53
CA ASP A 80 0.21 5.59 6.42
C ASP A 80 0.88 6.89 6.91
N CYS A 81 0.95 7.89 6.04
CA CYS A 81 1.62 9.16 6.32
C CYS A 81 0.86 10.06 7.30
N HIS A 82 -0.39 9.72 7.65
CA HIS A 82 -1.14 10.40 8.70
C HIS A 82 -0.90 9.73 10.07
N SER A 83 -1.29 8.47 10.21
CA SER A 83 -1.29 7.73 11.48
C SER A 83 0.03 7.05 11.85
N ARG A 84 0.99 6.95 10.92
CA ARG A 84 2.21 6.12 11.06
C ARG A 84 1.93 4.62 11.19
N TYR A 85 0.70 4.16 10.92
CA TYR A 85 0.41 2.73 10.91
C TYR A 85 1.23 2.05 9.81
N ALA A 86 1.97 1.00 10.19
CA ALA A 86 2.94 0.37 9.32
C ALA A 86 2.60 -1.10 9.04
N TRP A 87 2.83 -1.51 7.80
CA TRP A 87 2.78 -2.89 7.33
C TRP A 87 4.13 -3.24 6.68
N ALA A 88 4.59 -4.47 6.85
CA ALA A 88 5.80 -4.91 6.19
C ALA A 88 5.84 -6.42 5.93
N ARG A 89 6.51 -6.81 4.84
CA ARG A 89 6.76 -8.21 4.48
C ARG A 89 8.15 -8.41 3.92
N LEU A 90 8.71 -9.59 4.16
CA LEU A 90 10.01 -10.02 3.68
C LEU A 90 9.87 -10.86 2.41
N TYR A 91 10.74 -10.60 1.44
CA TYR A 91 10.78 -11.29 0.16
C TYR A 91 12.21 -11.59 -0.26
N THR A 92 12.40 -12.62 -1.08
CA THR A 92 13.70 -12.97 -1.66
C THR A 92 14.03 -12.21 -2.94
N SER A 93 13.07 -11.44 -3.45
CA SER A 93 13.19 -10.68 -4.70
C SER A 93 12.48 -9.33 -4.59
N LYS A 94 12.88 -8.41 -5.47
CA LYS A 94 12.37 -7.04 -5.56
C LYS A 94 11.60 -6.91 -6.89
N LEU A 95 10.35 -7.38 -6.90
CA LEU A 95 9.49 -7.45 -8.08
C LEU A 95 8.19 -6.67 -7.85
N PRO A 96 7.54 -6.11 -8.89
CA PRO A 96 6.26 -5.40 -8.70
C PRO A 96 5.19 -6.21 -7.97
N VAL A 97 5.18 -7.53 -8.18
CA VAL A 97 4.23 -8.43 -7.52
C VAL A 97 4.37 -8.46 -5.99
N THR A 98 5.56 -8.19 -5.44
CA THR A 98 5.77 -8.18 -3.97
C THR A 98 5.12 -6.96 -3.33
N ALA A 99 5.17 -5.82 -4.02
CA ALA A 99 4.47 -4.59 -3.63
C ALA A 99 2.94 -4.77 -3.70
N VAL A 100 2.45 -5.35 -4.80
CA VAL A 100 1.01 -5.71 -4.94
C VAL A 100 0.57 -6.64 -3.82
N HIS A 101 1.38 -7.65 -3.49
CA HIS A 101 1.03 -8.62 -2.45
C HIS A 101 0.89 -7.96 -1.07
N LEU A 102 1.85 -7.11 -0.67
CA LEU A 102 1.76 -6.35 0.59
C LEU A 102 0.47 -5.48 0.64
N MET A 103 0.20 -4.75 -0.45
CA MET A 103 -0.96 -3.86 -0.51
C MET A 103 -2.28 -4.63 -0.45
N ASN A 104 -2.40 -5.70 -1.23
CA ASN A 104 -3.63 -6.48 -1.34
C ASN A 104 -3.91 -7.37 -0.13
N HIS A 105 -2.87 -7.90 0.52
CA HIS A 105 -3.05 -8.82 1.64
C HIS A 105 -3.11 -8.12 2.99
N ASP A 106 -2.41 -6.99 3.17
CA ASP A 106 -2.26 -6.41 4.51
C ASP A 106 -2.82 -4.99 4.59
N ALA A 107 -2.39 -4.09 3.69
CA ALA A 107 -2.79 -2.69 3.78
C ALA A 107 -4.28 -2.49 3.47
N LEU A 108 -4.74 -2.87 2.26
CA LEU A 108 -6.12 -2.64 1.83
C LEU A 108 -7.16 -3.29 2.75
N PRO A 109 -7.01 -4.56 3.16
CA PRO A 109 -7.97 -5.16 4.09
C PRO A 109 -8.07 -4.39 5.43
N THR A 110 -6.98 -3.78 5.89
CA THR A 110 -7.00 -2.96 7.12
C THR A 110 -7.85 -1.70 6.94
N PHE A 111 -7.75 -1.02 5.79
CA PHE A 111 -8.59 0.14 5.48
C PHE A 111 -10.05 -0.24 5.24
N GLU A 112 -10.30 -1.33 4.51
CA GLU A 112 -11.64 -1.85 4.23
C GLU A 112 -12.39 -2.24 5.50
N ALA A 113 -11.70 -2.84 6.48
CA ALA A 113 -12.28 -3.17 7.78
C ALA A 113 -12.77 -1.94 8.57
N HIS A 114 -12.29 -0.75 8.21
CA HIS A 114 -12.65 0.53 8.83
C HIS A 114 -13.49 1.42 7.90
N ASP A 115 -14.06 0.87 6.82
CA ASP A 115 -14.81 1.61 5.78
C ASP A 115 -14.02 2.81 5.20
N ALA A 116 -12.69 2.68 5.14
CA ALA A 116 -11.79 3.69 4.59
C ALA A 116 -11.16 3.23 3.27
N ARG A 117 -10.58 4.19 2.54
CA ARG A 117 -9.88 3.95 1.27
C ARG A 117 -8.53 4.65 1.28
N ILE A 118 -7.60 4.10 0.52
CA ILE A 118 -6.33 4.74 0.23
C ILE A 118 -6.55 5.64 -0.99
N GLU A 119 -6.28 6.94 -0.86
CA GLU A 119 -6.45 7.90 -1.96
C GLU A 119 -5.22 7.94 -2.85
N THR A 120 -4.03 7.91 -2.25
CA THR A 120 -2.77 8.04 -2.98
C THR A 120 -1.69 7.19 -2.34
N VAL A 121 -0.87 6.55 -3.18
CA VAL A 121 0.37 5.89 -2.77
C VAL A 121 1.58 6.69 -3.24
N LEU A 122 2.56 6.85 -2.35
CA LEU A 122 3.84 7.48 -2.62
C LEU A 122 4.94 6.42 -2.67
N SER A 123 5.68 6.32 -3.78
CA SER A 123 6.84 5.44 -3.89
C SER A 123 8.08 6.17 -4.42
N ASP A 124 9.22 5.49 -4.38
CA ASP A 124 10.38 5.90 -5.16
C ASP A 124 10.21 5.57 -6.66
N ASN A 125 11.20 5.92 -7.48
CA ASN A 125 11.21 5.57 -8.90
C ASN A 125 11.79 4.16 -9.15
N GLY A 126 11.66 3.26 -8.17
CA GLY A 126 12.08 1.87 -8.27
C GLY A 126 11.34 1.16 -9.39
N ARG A 127 11.99 0.17 -10.02
CA ARG A 127 11.39 -0.59 -11.13
C ARG A 127 10.24 -1.49 -10.68
N GLU A 128 10.12 -1.72 -9.38
CA GLU A 128 9.03 -2.44 -8.75
C GLU A 128 7.75 -1.61 -8.60
N PHE A 129 7.85 -0.28 -8.68
CA PHE A 129 6.69 0.63 -8.57
C PHE A 129 6.43 1.39 -9.86
N CYS A 130 7.49 1.72 -10.60
CA CYS A 130 7.42 2.54 -11.81
C CYS A 130 7.70 1.69 -13.05
N GLY A 131 6.63 1.22 -13.68
CA GLY A 131 6.67 0.61 -15.00
C GLY A 131 5.74 1.30 -15.99
N ARG A 132 5.43 0.63 -17.11
CA ARG A 132 4.46 1.19 -18.07
C ARG A 132 3.06 1.00 -17.51
N PRO A 133 2.19 2.03 -17.51
CA PRO A 133 0.84 1.93 -16.93
C PRO A 133 0.03 0.72 -17.42
N ASP A 134 0.17 0.34 -18.70
CA ASP A 134 -0.60 -0.76 -19.31
C ASP A 134 0.05 -2.15 -19.20
N GLN A 135 1.23 -2.27 -18.58
CA GLN A 135 2.01 -3.52 -18.54
C GLN A 135 2.57 -3.83 -17.16
N ASP A 136 2.78 -2.81 -16.35
CA ASP A 136 3.32 -2.97 -15.02
C ASP A 136 2.24 -3.49 -14.07
N PRO A 137 2.47 -4.63 -13.39
CA PRO A 137 1.45 -5.18 -12.52
C PRO A 137 1.05 -4.28 -11.35
N TYR A 138 1.98 -3.45 -10.87
CA TYR A 138 1.72 -2.58 -9.74
C TYR A 138 0.89 -1.36 -10.16
N GLU A 139 1.22 -0.73 -11.29
CA GLU A 139 0.39 0.35 -11.85
C GLU A 139 -1.03 -0.13 -12.19
N LEU A 140 -1.16 -1.30 -12.83
CA LEU A 140 -2.46 -1.89 -13.14
C LEU A 140 -3.26 -2.19 -11.86
N PHE A 141 -2.60 -2.66 -10.81
CA PHE A 141 -3.22 -2.88 -9.50
C PHE A 141 -3.78 -1.58 -8.91
N LEU A 142 -3.00 -0.51 -8.90
CA LEU A 142 -3.45 0.78 -8.38
C LEU A 142 -4.64 1.35 -9.17
N GLN A 143 -4.64 1.20 -10.49
CA GLN A 143 -5.77 1.60 -11.34
C GLN A 143 -7.06 0.81 -11.05
N LEU A 144 -6.94 -0.50 -10.79
CA LEU A 144 -8.09 -1.34 -10.46
C LEU A 144 -8.73 -0.96 -9.12
N GLU A 145 -7.90 -0.52 -8.18
CA GLU A 145 -8.32 -0.11 -6.83
C GLU A 145 -8.68 1.39 -6.74
N ASP A 146 -8.59 2.12 -7.85
CA ASP A 146 -8.83 3.58 -7.93
C ASP A 146 -7.92 4.38 -6.97
N ILE A 147 -6.64 4.02 -6.93
CA ILE A 147 -5.61 4.63 -6.09
C ILE A 147 -4.64 5.44 -6.97
N ASP A 148 -4.44 6.71 -6.63
CA ASP A 148 -3.47 7.55 -7.34
C ASP A 148 -2.03 7.13 -7.01
N HIS A 149 -1.17 7.06 -8.02
CA HIS A 149 0.25 6.82 -7.83
C HIS A 149 1.06 8.12 -7.92
N ARG A 150 1.83 8.43 -6.88
CA ARG A 150 2.81 9.52 -6.88
C ARG A 150 4.22 8.95 -6.70
N ALA A 151 5.12 9.25 -7.64
CA ALA A 151 6.53 8.95 -7.49
C ALA A 151 7.28 10.15 -6.91
N THR A 152 8.25 9.89 -6.02
CA THR A 152 9.13 10.93 -5.51
C THR A 152 9.91 11.60 -6.65
N ARG A 153 10.05 12.93 -6.61
CA ARG A 153 10.83 13.63 -7.63
C ARG A 153 12.31 13.28 -7.46
N VAL A 154 12.98 12.96 -8.57
CA VAL A 154 14.41 12.68 -8.62
C VAL A 154 15.20 13.79 -7.90
N LYS A 155 16.09 13.39 -6.97
CA LYS A 155 16.92 14.27 -6.11
C LYS A 155 16.16 15.11 -5.06
N ARG A 156 14.94 14.71 -4.67
CA ARG A 156 14.21 15.31 -3.52
C ARG A 156 13.94 14.27 -2.43
N PRO A 157 14.92 14.00 -1.54
CA PRO A 157 14.78 12.99 -0.49
C PRO A 157 13.76 13.36 0.60
N GLN A 158 13.21 14.58 0.59
CA GLN A 158 12.30 15.03 1.65
C GLN A 158 10.98 14.24 1.69
N SER A 159 10.49 13.81 0.52
CA SER A 159 9.20 13.12 0.40
C SER A 159 9.21 11.68 0.94
N ASN A 160 10.39 11.08 1.19
CA ASN A 160 10.48 9.70 1.69
C ASN A 160 10.83 9.63 3.19
N GLY A 161 10.89 10.77 3.90
CA GLY A 161 11.43 10.83 5.25
C GLY A 161 10.68 9.96 6.29
N ILE A 162 9.37 9.76 6.11
CA ILE A 162 8.54 8.96 7.01
C ILE A 162 8.92 7.47 6.93
N VAL A 163 8.97 6.91 5.72
CA VAL A 163 9.32 5.49 5.53
C VAL A 163 10.80 5.24 5.80
N GLU A 164 11.69 6.17 5.44
CA GLU A 164 13.11 6.09 5.82
C GLU A 164 13.29 6.04 7.34
N ARG A 165 12.47 6.80 8.10
CA ARG A 165 12.48 6.76 9.56
C ARG A 165 11.97 5.43 10.09
N LEU A 166 10.90 4.89 9.51
CA LEU A 166 10.42 3.54 9.82
C LEU A 166 11.51 2.49 9.59
N HIS A 167 12.21 2.53 8.46
CA HIS A 167 13.29 1.58 8.15
C HIS A 167 14.44 1.65 9.17
N ARG A 168 14.83 2.85 9.60
CA ARG A 168 15.83 3.00 10.67
C ARG A 168 15.34 2.39 11.98
N THR A 169 14.10 2.64 12.35
CA THR A 169 13.48 2.05 13.55
C THR A 169 13.46 0.52 13.49
N LEU A 170 13.02 -0.05 12.36
CA LEU A 170 13.02 -1.51 12.16
C LEU A 170 14.43 -2.09 12.20
N LEU A 171 15.40 -1.44 11.56
CA LEU A 171 16.79 -1.90 11.58
C LEU A 171 17.39 -1.88 12.99
N ASP A 172 17.20 -0.78 13.71
CA ASP A 172 17.86 -0.54 15.00
C ASP A 172 17.19 -1.33 16.14
N GLU A 173 15.86 -1.34 16.19
CA GLU A 173 15.10 -1.95 17.30
C GLU A 173 14.80 -3.44 17.06
N HIS A 174 14.59 -3.85 15.80
CA HIS A 174 14.19 -5.21 15.47
C HIS A 174 15.33 -6.02 14.86
N PHE A 175 15.75 -5.73 13.63
CA PHE A 175 16.68 -6.60 12.91
C PHE A 175 18.03 -6.74 13.61
N ARG A 176 18.63 -5.65 14.09
CA ARG A 176 19.91 -5.72 14.83
C ARG A 176 19.80 -6.40 16.19
N ALA A 177 18.63 -6.37 16.81
CA ALA A 177 18.39 -7.04 18.09
C ALA A 177 18.22 -8.55 17.87
N GLU A 178 17.44 -8.94 16.86
CA GLU A 178 17.15 -10.34 16.56
C GLU A 178 18.32 -11.07 15.91
N ASP A 179 19.11 -10.41 15.07
CA ASP A 179 20.35 -10.97 14.48
C ASP A 179 21.39 -11.37 15.55
N ARG A 180 21.28 -10.81 16.77
CA ARG A 180 22.12 -11.19 17.92
C ARG A 180 21.52 -12.30 18.77
N ARG A 181 20.22 -12.55 18.67
CA ARG A 181 19.47 -13.50 19.52
C ARG A 181 19.26 -14.84 18.84
N THR A 182 18.95 -14.81 17.55
CA THR A 182 18.39 -15.96 16.84
C THR A 182 18.98 -16.05 15.45
N TRP A 183 19.29 -17.27 15.00
CA TRP A 183 19.59 -17.57 13.61
C TRP A 183 18.32 -18.01 12.89
N PHE A 184 17.98 -17.34 11.79
CA PHE A 184 16.86 -17.71 10.95
C PHE A 184 17.33 -18.65 9.82
N GLU A 185 16.60 -19.73 9.59
CA GLU A 185 16.86 -20.65 8.48
C GLU A 185 15.98 -20.31 7.27
N THR A 186 14.78 -19.79 7.51
CA THR A 186 13.81 -19.44 6.47
C THR A 186 13.32 -18.00 6.56
N VAL A 187 12.79 -17.49 5.45
CA VAL A 187 12.17 -16.15 5.42
C VAL A 187 10.86 -16.14 6.22
N ASP A 188 10.14 -17.27 6.29
CA ASP A 188 8.85 -17.36 6.99
C ASP A 188 9.02 -17.25 8.52
N GLU A 189 10.08 -17.83 9.08
CA GLU A 189 10.45 -17.64 10.49
C GLU A 189 10.75 -16.16 10.79
N MET A 190 11.53 -15.53 9.92
CA MET A 190 11.86 -14.12 10.04
C MET A 190 10.62 -13.22 9.90
N GLN A 191 9.67 -13.61 9.04
CA GLN A 191 8.39 -12.92 8.86
C GLN A 191 7.53 -13.01 10.13
N THR A 192 7.45 -14.18 10.76
CA THR A 192 6.65 -14.36 11.99
C THR A 192 7.13 -13.43 13.10
N VAL A 193 8.46 -13.33 13.28
CA VAL A 193 9.06 -12.46 14.28
C VAL A 193 8.87 -10.97 13.92
N LEU A 194 8.90 -10.62 12.64
CA LEU A 194 8.58 -9.27 12.16
C LEU A 194 7.12 -8.90 12.42
N ASP A 195 6.18 -9.82 12.19
CA ASP A 195 4.75 -9.60 12.43
C ASP A 195 4.47 -9.30 13.91
N ASP A 196 5.08 -10.07 14.82
CA ASP A 196 5.00 -9.82 16.27
C ASP A 196 5.55 -8.45 16.67
N TYR A 197 6.65 -8.02 16.04
CA TYR A 197 7.20 -6.69 16.25
C TYR A 197 6.24 -5.59 15.75
N LEU A 198 5.64 -5.75 14.57
CA LEU A 198 4.70 -4.78 14.00
C LEU A 198 3.45 -4.62 14.87
N VAL A 199 2.94 -5.68 15.49
CA VAL A 199 1.86 -5.59 16.50
C VAL A 199 2.30 -4.69 17.66
N GLY A 200 3.53 -4.87 18.17
CA GLY A 200 4.10 -3.98 19.19
C GLY A 200 4.25 -2.53 18.74
N TYR A 201 4.77 -2.31 17.54
CA TYR A 201 4.93 -1.00 16.94
C TYR A 201 3.59 -0.27 16.80
N ASN A 202 2.57 -0.91 16.23
CA ASN A 202 1.30 -0.27 15.93
C ASN A 202 0.44 -0.05 17.20
N GLN A 203 0.46 -0.99 18.15
CA GLN A 203 -0.50 -0.97 19.28
C GLN A 203 0.08 -0.48 20.60
N ARG A 204 1.39 -0.64 20.84
CA ARG A 204 2.00 -0.38 22.16
C ARG A 204 3.00 0.77 22.16
N ARG A 205 3.66 1.05 21.03
CA ARG A 205 4.69 2.08 20.94
C ARG A 205 4.05 3.47 20.84
N PRO A 206 4.34 4.41 21.76
CA PRO A 206 3.90 5.79 21.60
C PRO A 206 4.80 6.55 20.63
N HIS A 207 4.22 7.34 19.73
CA HIS A 207 4.98 8.11 18.73
C HIS A 207 4.96 9.60 19.05
N GLN A 208 6.15 10.21 19.14
CA GLN A 208 6.32 11.65 19.36
C GLN A 208 6.52 12.43 18.05
N GLY A 209 6.33 11.78 16.90
CA GLY A 209 6.46 12.43 15.59
C GLY A 209 5.36 13.47 15.34
N ARG A 210 5.56 14.34 14.34
CA ARG A 210 4.58 15.35 13.93
C ARG A 210 3.19 14.73 13.75
N GLY A 211 2.19 15.34 14.38
CA GLY A 211 0.79 14.90 14.29
C GLY A 211 0.45 13.69 15.16
N MET A 212 1.40 13.05 15.83
CA MET A 212 1.12 11.86 16.66
C MET A 212 0.78 12.22 18.12
N ASN A 213 1.34 13.29 18.69
CA ASN A 213 1.06 13.75 20.06
C ASN A 213 1.21 12.64 21.14
N GLY A 214 2.15 11.71 20.95
CA GLY A 214 2.37 10.59 21.88
C GLY A 214 1.41 9.41 21.71
N ARG A 215 0.46 9.48 20.77
CA ARG A 215 -0.49 8.39 20.48
C ARG A 215 0.23 7.20 19.82
N THR A 216 -0.37 6.02 19.94
CA THR A 216 0.04 4.84 19.17
C THR A 216 -0.47 4.97 17.73
N PRO A 217 0.19 4.32 16.75
CA PRO A 217 -0.27 4.32 15.37
C PRO A 217 -1.72 3.83 15.22
N ASP A 218 -2.12 2.81 15.97
CA ASP A 218 -3.48 2.27 15.97
C ASP A 218 -4.52 3.31 16.42
N THR A 219 -4.26 4.01 17.53
CA THR A 219 -5.16 5.09 17.99
C THR A 219 -5.23 6.23 16.99
N ALA A 220 -4.09 6.66 16.44
CA ALA A 220 -4.05 7.72 15.44
C ALA A 220 -4.72 7.31 14.11
N PHE A 221 -4.69 6.02 13.77
CA PHE A 221 -5.35 5.46 12.60
C PHE A 221 -6.85 5.66 12.70
N VAL A 222 -7.46 5.18 13.79
CA VAL A 222 -8.90 5.26 14.03
C VAL A 222 -9.39 6.71 14.18
N GLU A 223 -8.69 7.53 14.95
CA GLU A 223 -9.04 8.95 15.13
C GLU A 223 -8.89 9.77 13.85
N GLY A 224 -7.99 9.34 12.96
CA GLY A 224 -7.71 9.98 11.68
C GLY A 224 -8.63 9.57 10.55
N LEU A 225 -9.54 8.61 10.75
CA LEU A 225 -10.45 8.17 9.70
C LEU A 225 -11.35 9.35 9.26
N PRO A 226 -11.52 9.58 7.95
CA PRO A 226 -12.40 10.64 7.48
C PRO A 226 -13.82 10.37 7.97
N ALA A 227 -14.49 11.41 8.50
CA ALA A 227 -15.89 11.31 8.88
C ALA A 227 -16.68 10.77 7.68
N SER A 228 -17.23 9.57 7.86
CA SER A 228 -17.68 8.69 6.81
C SER A 228 -18.47 9.42 5.70
N GLN A 229 -18.16 9.08 4.45
CA GLN A 229 -18.96 9.47 3.27
C GLN A 229 -20.44 9.02 3.39
N GLN A 230 -20.80 8.25 4.42
CA GLN A 230 -22.15 7.87 4.84
C GLN A 230 -23.15 9.04 4.90
N ARG A 231 -22.72 10.28 5.23
CA ARG A 231 -23.62 11.46 5.21
C ARG A 231 -23.93 12.01 3.82
N LYS A 232 -23.10 11.76 2.80
CA LYS A 232 -23.30 12.35 1.47
C LYS A 232 -24.13 11.46 0.55
N GLU A 233 -23.99 10.14 0.66
CA GLU A 233 -24.80 9.18 -0.11
C GLU A 233 -26.19 8.98 0.50
N GLY A 234 -26.29 8.88 1.84
CA GLY A 234 -27.59 8.84 2.54
C GLY A 234 -28.44 10.08 2.28
N LYS A 235 -27.83 11.28 2.26
CA LYS A 235 -28.53 12.53 1.90
C LYS A 235 -28.87 12.65 0.41
N LYS A 236 -28.12 12.02 -0.49
CA LYS A 236 -28.46 11.92 -1.92
C LYS A 236 -29.63 10.95 -2.13
N ALA A 237 -29.63 9.82 -1.43
CA ALA A 237 -30.72 8.84 -1.45
C ALA A 237 -32.01 9.41 -0.82
N GLU A 238 -31.94 10.06 0.34
CA GLU A 238 -33.11 10.74 0.96
C GLU A 238 -33.65 11.88 0.08
N LYS A 239 -32.77 12.69 -0.55
CA LYS A 239 -33.22 13.74 -1.50
C LYS A 239 -33.79 13.16 -2.79
N GLN A 240 -33.38 11.98 -3.23
CA GLN A 240 -33.94 11.32 -4.41
C GLN A 240 -35.28 10.67 -4.08
N VAL A 241 -35.43 10.02 -2.93
CA VAL A 241 -36.70 9.44 -2.47
C VAL A 241 -37.74 10.53 -2.20
N ALA A 242 -37.35 11.65 -1.57
CA ALA A 242 -38.25 12.79 -1.34
C ALA A 242 -38.67 13.52 -2.63
N LYS A 243 -38.00 13.29 -3.76
CA LYS A 243 -38.31 13.91 -5.06
C LYS A 243 -39.16 13.01 -5.96
N VAL A 244 -39.31 11.73 -5.63
CA VAL A 244 -40.03 10.71 -6.42
C VAL A 244 -41.45 10.43 -5.89
N VAL A 245 -41.85 11.00 -4.75
CA VAL A 245 -43.23 10.91 -4.26
C VAL A 245 -43.99 12.22 -4.54
N PRO A 246 -44.70 12.34 -5.68
CA PRO A 246 -45.86 13.21 -5.74
C PRO A 246 -47.07 12.48 -5.14
N ASP A 247 -47.94 13.26 -4.52
CA ASP A 247 -49.21 12.87 -3.90
C ASP A 247 -49.97 11.77 -4.65
N ALA A 248 -50.14 10.62 -3.99
CA ALA A 248 -51.10 9.59 -4.41
C ALA A 248 -52.04 9.26 -3.25
N ALA A 249 -52.93 10.20 -2.95
CA ALA A 249 -54.16 9.91 -2.21
C ALA A 249 -55.13 9.13 -3.12
N ARG A 250 -55.18 7.80 -3.00
CA ARG A 250 -56.39 6.95 -3.14
C ARG A 250 -56.04 5.47 -2.98
N SER A 251 -56.68 4.81 -2.01
CA SER A 251 -56.72 3.35 -1.87
C SER A 251 -57.90 2.76 -2.66
N PRO A 252 -58.15 1.43 -2.65
CA PRO A 252 -57.22 0.29 -2.63
C PRO A 252 -57.58 -0.71 -3.76
N ARG A 253 -56.69 -1.65 -4.09
CA ARG A 253 -57.10 -3.04 -4.36
C ARG A 253 -55.88 -3.97 -4.43
N HIS A 254 -55.86 -4.90 -3.47
CA HIS A 254 -55.44 -6.30 -3.59
C HIS A 254 -54.19 -6.59 -4.44
N CYS A 255 -53.05 -6.66 -3.78
CA CYS A 255 -52.00 -7.65 -4.03
C CYS A 255 -51.21 -7.78 -2.72
N GLN A 256 -51.32 -8.92 -2.04
CA GLN A 256 -50.48 -9.19 -0.87
C GLN A 256 -49.05 -9.51 -1.34
N PRO A 257 -48.01 -8.85 -0.81
CA PRO A 257 -46.66 -9.35 -0.93
C PRO A 257 -46.41 -10.46 0.09
N ILE A 258 -45.83 -11.56 -0.38
CA ILE A 258 -45.35 -12.69 0.41
C ILE A 258 -44.38 -12.16 1.47
N THR A 259 -44.78 -12.29 2.73
CA THR A 259 -43.93 -11.97 3.88
C THR A 259 -43.03 -13.16 4.15
N LEU A 260 -41.76 -13.09 3.75
CA LEU A 260 -40.72 -13.96 4.28
C LEU A 260 -40.44 -13.54 5.72
N LEU A 261 -41.07 -14.26 6.66
CA LEU A 261 -40.80 -14.17 8.09
C LEU A 261 -39.37 -14.66 8.37
N CYS A 262 -38.46 -13.73 8.67
CA CYS A 262 -37.22 -14.07 9.36
C CYS A 262 -37.53 -14.21 10.86
N THR A 263 -37.42 -15.42 11.38
CA THR A 263 -37.44 -15.70 12.83
C THR A 263 -36.16 -15.19 13.50
N PRO A 264 -36.22 -14.49 14.65
CA PRO A 264 -35.05 -14.02 15.36
C PRO A 264 -34.51 -15.11 16.28
N GLY A 265 -33.26 -15.52 16.11
CA GLY A 265 -32.68 -16.56 16.96
C GLY A 265 -31.25 -16.96 16.64
N SER A 266 -30.30 -16.02 16.72
CA SER A 266 -28.90 -16.32 17.10
C SER A 266 -28.12 -15.02 17.34
N SER A 267 -27.51 -14.95 18.50
CA SER A 267 -26.64 -13.90 19.04
C SER A 267 -25.41 -13.56 18.17
N PRO A 268 -24.80 -12.37 18.35
CA PRO A 268 -23.79 -11.83 17.45
C PRO A 268 -22.37 -12.23 17.87
N SER A 269 -21.70 -13.03 17.04
CA SER A 269 -20.25 -13.19 17.12
C SER A 269 -19.70 -13.64 15.76
N ALA A 270 -19.51 -12.69 14.83
CA ALA A 270 -18.61 -12.85 13.68
C ALA A 270 -18.48 -11.55 12.88
N PRO A 271 -17.30 -10.92 12.82
CA PRO A 271 -16.90 -10.09 11.69
C PRO A 271 -15.87 -10.89 10.88
N HIS A 272 -16.29 -11.72 9.92
CA HIS A 272 -15.30 -12.42 9.07
C HIS A 272 -15.76 -12.81 7.66
N GLN A 273 -17.01 -12.56 7.26
CA GLN A 273 -17.53 -13.16 6.02
C GLN A 273 -17.58 -12.19 4.81
N TYR A 274 -17.45 -10.88 5.03
CA TYR A 274 -17.49 -9.89 3.95
C TYR A 274 -16.11 -9.62 3.32
N CYS A 275 -15.04 -9.68 4.12
CA CYS A 275 -13.66 -9.43 3.67
C CYS A 275 -13.12 -10.55 2.75
N GLU A 276 -13.42 -11.82 3.05
CA GLU A 276 -12.94 -12.97 2.24
C GLU A 276 -13.48 -12.99 0.81
N LYS A 277 -14.72 -12.52 0.58
CA LYS A 277 -15.33 -12.51 -0.77
C LYS A 277 -14.68 -11.46 -1.68
N SER A 278 -14.39 -10.27 -1.17
CA SER A 278 -13.66 -9.23 -1.90
C SER A 278 -12.24 -9.70 -2.24
N TYR A 279 -11.57 -10.34 -1.28
CA TYR A 279 -10.23 -10.93 -1.48
C TYR A 279 -10.22 -12.02 -2.57
N HIS A 280 -11.20 -12.93 -2.58
CA HIS A 280 -11.29 -13.99 -3.59
C HIS A 280 -11.62 -13.48 -4.99
N ILE A 281 -12.47 -12.45 -5.12
CA ILE A 281 -12.78 -11.81 -6.40
C ILE A 281 -11.53 -11.09 -6.94
N ARG A 282 -10.80 -10.37 -6.09
CA ARG A 282 -9.50 -9.74 -6.41
C ARG A 282 -8.49 -10.78 -6.89
N GLN A 283 -8.28 -11.86 -6.14
CA GLN A 283 -7.40 -12.98 -6.51
C GLN A 283 -7.74 -13.57 -7.89
N TRP A 284 -9.04 -13.73 -8.20
CA TRP A 284 -9.51 -14.21 -9.50
C TRP A 284 -9.22 -13.22 -10.63
N TYR A 285 -9.50 -11.93 -10.42
CA TYR A 285 -9.20 -10.87 -11.39
C TYR A 285 -7.70 -10.71 -11.63
N TYR A 286 -6.87 -10.77 -10.59
CA TYR A 286 -5.41 -10.74 -10.74
C TYR A 286 -4.91 -11.95 -11.52
N ARG A 287 -5.36 -13.17 -11.20
CA ARG A 287 -4.99 -14.37 -11.99
C ARG A 287 -5.38 -14.27 -13.47
N LEU A 288 -6.56 -13.71 -13.78
CA LEU A 288 -7.01 -13.50 -15.16
C LEU A 288 -6.20 -12.42 -15.89
N SER A 289 -5.96 -11.27 -15.25
CA SER A 289 -5.17 -10.17 -15.84
C SER A 289 -3.72 -10.57 -16.10
N PHE A 290 -3.08 -11.31 -15.18
CA PHE A 290 -1.73 -11.86 -15.39
C PHE A 290 -1.69 -12.92 -16.50
N CYS A 291 -2.73 -13.76 -16.62
CA CYS A 291 -2.83 -14.73 -17.70
C CYS A 291 -2.97 -14.04 -19.08
N TRP A 292 -3.68 -12.91 -19.14
CA TRP A 292 -3.85 -12.12 -20.36
C TRP A 292 -2.58 -11.39 -20.78
N ILE A 293 -1.78 -10.88 -19.83
CA ILE A 293 -0.45 -10.28 -20.09
C ILE A 293 0.54 -11.33 -20.60
N GLY A 294 0.52 -12.56 -20.04
CA GLY A 294 1.31 -13.69 -20.54
C GLY A 294 0.98 -14.06 -22.00
N PHE A 295 -0.28 -13.94 -22.40
CA PHE A 295 -0.72 -14.25 -23.77
C PHE A 295 -0.25 -13.22 -24.82
N ARG A 296 -0.03 -11.96 -24.45
CA ARG A 296 0.50 -10.92 -25.36
C ARG A 296 2.01 -11.06 -25.61
N SER A 297 2.77 -11.64 -24.67
CA SER A 297 4.22 -11.86 -24.84
C SER A 297 4.55 -13.06 -25.74
N CYS A 298 3.65 -14.06 -25.84
CA CYS A 298 3.83 -15.22 -26.73
C CYS A 298 3.56 -14.95 -28.23
N ARG A 299 3.16 -13.74 -28.64
CA ARG A 299 2.94 -13.41 -30.07
C ARG A 299 4.14 -12.81 -30.80
N ALA A 300 5.31 -12.75 -30.16
CA ALA A 300 6.51 -12.13 -30.73
C ALA A 300 7.72 -13.08 -30.89
N VAL A 301 7.52 -14.36 -31.20
CA VAL A 301 8.60 -15.22 -31.76
C VAL A 301 8.00 -16.18 -32.79
N ALA A 302 7.75 -15.70 -34.00
CA ALA A 302 7.50 -16.56 -35.17
C ALA A 302 7.97 -15.85 -36.46
N LYS A 303 9.29 -15.73 -36.62
CA LYS A 303 9.92 -15.57 -37.94
C LYS A 303 10.84 -16.76 -38.16
N TYR A 304 10.25 -17.91 -38.48
CA TYR A 304 10.96 -19.01 -39.11
C TYR A 304 10.53 -19.05 -40.58
N ARG A 305 11.49 -18.80 -41.48
CA ARG A 305 11.31 -18.75 -42.94
C ARG A 305 11.60 -20.15 -43.47
N PRO A 306 10.68 -20.84 -44.16
CA PRO A 306 10.95 -22.19 -44.65
C PRO A 306 11.90 -22.17 -45.87
N PRO A 307 12.79 -23.15 -46.04
CA PRO A 307 13.61 -23.28 -47.24
C PRO A 307 12.81 -23.91 -48.40
N LYS A 308 13.18 -23.53 -49.63
CA LYS A 308 12.60 -24.02 -50.90
C LYS A 308 13.16 -25.41 -51.27
N HIS A 309 12.31 -26.25 -51.87
CA HIS A 309 12.56 -27.59 -52.45
C HIS A 309 13.87 -27.70 -53.29
N SER A 310 14.54 -28.86 -53.42
CA SER A 310 14.05 -30.10 -54.08
C SER A 310 15.02 -31.31 -53.88
N PRO A 311 14.81 -32.49 -54.53
CA PRO A 311 14.65 -33.80 -53.88
C PRO A 311 15.92 -34.67 -53.86
N ASN A 312 16.02 -35.65 -52.95
CA ASN A 312 16.45 -37.01 -53.31
C ASN A 312 16.47 -38.02 -52.13
N THR A 313 15.87 -39.18 -52.40
CA THR A 313 16.21 -40.55 -51.95
C THR A 313 16.01 -41.03 -50.50
N SER A 314 15.40 -42.22 -50.44
CA SER A 314 15.55 -43.34 -49.48
C SER A 314 15.02 -43.12 -48.04
N LEU A 315 13.84 -43.66 -47.71
CA LEU A 315 13.55 -45.06 -47.30
C LEU A 315 13.65 -45.28 -45.79
N LEU A 316 12.52 -45.73 -45.22
CA LEU A 316 12.26 -46.47 -43.97
C LEU A 316 11.25 -45.73 -43.05
N ARG A 317 9.94 -46.04 -43.09
CA ARG A 317 9.23 -47.14 -42.36
C ARG A 317 9.62 -47.13 -40.86
N ILE A 318 8.76 -46.81 -39.88
CA ILE A 318 7.53 -47.51 -39.43
C ILE A 318 6.68 -46.60 -38.52
N LEU A 319 5.38 -46.90 -38.50
CA LEU A 319 4.20 -46.33 -37.81
C LEU A 319 4.22 -46.35 -36.25
N PRO A 320 3.22 -45.71 -35.59
CA PRO A 320 3.21 -45.32 -34.18
C PRO A 320 2.47 -46.31 -33.28
N GLN A 321 2.61 -46.17 -31.95
CA GLN A 321 1.61 -46.69 -31.01
C GLN A 321 1.27 -45.68 -29.91
N ALA A 322 -0.03 -45.38 -29.85
CA ALA A 322 -0.76 -44.76 -28.78
C ALA A 322 -1.55 -45.85 -28.05
N SER A 323 -1.53 -45.84 -26.71
CA SER A 323 -2.45 -46.52 -25.75
C SER A 323 -1.75 -46.49 -24.38
N HIS A 324 -2.35 -46.17 -23.23
CA HIS A 324 -3.70 -46.41 -22.76
C HIS A 324 -4.07 -45.44 -21.63
N CYS A 325 -5.37 -45.14 -21.56
CA CYS A 325 -6.08 -44.58 -20.42
C CYS A 325 -7.04 -45.67 -19.90
N SER A 326 -6.96 -45.99 -18.61
CA SER A 326 -7.95 -46.71 -17.79
C SER A 326 -7.40 -46.70 -16.35
N ARG A 327 -8.15 -46.51 -15.27
CA ARG A 327 -9.60 -46.44 -15.03
C ARG A 327 -9.79 -45.73 -13.68
#